data_AF-A0A929T6X3-F1
#
_entry.id   AF-A0A929T6X3-F1
#
_cell.length_a   1.000
_cell.length_b   1.000
_cell.length_c   1.000
_cell.angle_alpha   90.00
_cell.angle_beta   90.00
_cell.angle_gamma   90.00
#
_symmetry.space_group_name_H-M   'P 1'
#
loop_
_entity.id
_entity.type
_entity.pdbx_description
1 polymer ?
#
loop_
_entity_poly.entity_id
_entity_poly.type
_entity_poly.pdbx_seq_one_letter_code
_entity_poly.pdbx_strand_id
1 'polypeptide(L)'
;MKKTGMKRMGKAGMTATLLLCAWTLGACGQSGKKAENNASSAASVSGANAAGAESTEPDSLMNAQASTGEQDTGTTTIRGVIIDASMNTVTIQTQDGKTLSFHQSEDESAEGEFDTTALKSGMELGNGVELSYQGKVEGTDTSKARKVVMKDATPACKNAQALEKAGEIILALEDQDYNTLSSLSAIKLSKKDFTEDFVQSVVTMNLFDAPLTKDGFFLPGKEAKPNLELGEIDGEWTITGLNR
;
A
#
# COMPACT_ATOMS: atom_id res chain seq x y z
N MET A 1 59.17 -37.17 -5.88
CA MET A 1 60.31 -36.29 -6.19
C MET A 1 59.88 -35.27 -7.23
N LYS A 2 60.29 -34.01 -7.01
CA LYS A 2 60.24 -32.86 -7.93
C LYS A 2 58.85 -32.28 -8.24
N LYS A 3 58.63 -30.97 -8.22
CA LYS A 3 59.31 -29.81 -7.63
C LYS A 3 58.45 -28.60 -8.06
N THR A 4 58.17 -27.69 -7.13
CA THR A 4 58.21 -26.21 -7.31
C THR A 4 57.51 -25.60 -8.54
N GLY A 5 56.54 -24.72 -8.35
CA GLY A 5 56.76 -23.29 -8.00
C GLY A 5 56.09 -22.44 -9.09
N MET A 6 55.81 -21.14 -8.98
CA MET A 6 56.15 -20.13 -7.99
C MET A 6 55.32 -18.85 -8.34
N LYS A 7 54.88 -18.15 -7.27
CA LYS A 7 54.65 -16.70 -7.08
C LYS A 7 54.74 -15.70 -8.26
N ARG A 8 53.87 -14.68 -8.24
CA ARG A 8 54.12 -13.22 -7.95
C ARG A 8 52.87 -12.40 -8.36
N MET A 9 52.20 -11.67 -7.46
CA MET A 9 52.44 -10.28 -6.99
C MET A 9 52.57 -9.20 -8.08
N GLY A 10 51.68 -8.20 -8.02
CA GLY A 10 51.81 -6.83 -8.56
C GLY A 10 50.50 -6.06 -8.28
N LYS A 11 50.34 -5.35 -7.15
CA LYS A 11 50.65 -3.92 -6.86
C LYS A 11 49.92 -2.87 -7.73
N ALA A 12 49.06 -2.11 -7.03
CA ALA A 12 48.89 -0.66 -7.01
C ALA A 12 48.50 0.10 -8.30
N GLY A 13 47.38 0.83 -8.20
CA GLY A 13 47.00 1.93 -9.08
C GLY A 13 46.05 2.87 -8.35
N MET A 14 46.61 3.93 -7.75
CA MET A 14 45.97 5.01 -7.02
C MET A 14 45.72 6.16 -8.00
N THR A 15 44.49 6.63 -8.17
CA THR A 15 44.20 7.99 -8.65
C THR A 15 42.87 8.48 -8.09
N ALA A 16 42.96 9.24 -7.00
CA ALA A 16 41.95 10.21 -6.61
C ALA A 16 42.06 11.41 -7.55
N THR A 17 40.96 11.87 -8.13
CA THR A 17 40.89 13.18 -8.78
C THR A 17 39.73 13.94 -8.17
N LEU A 18 40.13 14.89 -7.35
CA LEU A 18 39.31 15.82 -6.58
C LEU A 18 39.20 17.08 -7.45
N LEU A 19 38.01 17.39 -7.96
CA LEU A 19 37.76 18.64 -8.69
C LEU A 19 36.71 19.47 -7.93
N LEU A 20 37.23 20.40 -7.13
CA LEU A 20 36.49 21.56 -6.62
C LEU A 20 36.13 22.48 -7.79
N CYS A 21 34.88 22.90 -7.90
CA CYS A 21 34.53 24.18 -8.50
C CYS A 21 33.62 24.96 -7.55
N ALA A 22 34.09 26.17 -7.27
CA ALA A 22 33.66 27.08 -6.24
C ALA A 22 32.33 27.77 -6.55
N TRP A 23 31.66 28.16 -5.47
CA TRP A 23 30.55 29.09 -5.43
C TRP A 23 31.01 30.47 -5.92
N THR A 24 30.14 31.16 -6.68
CA THR A 24 30.12 32.62 -6.66
C THR A 24 28.69 33.09 -6.44
N LEU A 25 28.52 33.82 -5.34
CA LEU A 25 27.35 34.61 -4.99
C LEU A 25 27.30 35.84 -5.90
N GLY A 26 26.11 36.14 -6.43
CA GLY A 26 25.85 37.30 -7.26
C GLY A 26 24.58 38.03 -6.84
N ALA A 27 24.79 39.12 -6.11
CA ALA A 27 24.04 40.39 -6.10
C ALA A 27 22.59 40.49 -5.58
N CYS A 28 22.45 41.41 -4.62
CA CYS A 28 21.25 42.00 -4.05
C CYS A 28 20.51 42.96 -4.99
N GLY A 29 19.22 43.16 -4.69
CA GLY A 29 18.46 44.41 -4.87
C GLY A 29 17.40 44.37 -5.96
N GLN A 30 16.26 45.05 -5.87
CA GLN A 30 15.62 45.82 -4.81
C GLN A 30 14.19 46.12 -5.33
N SER A 31 13.21 45.99 -4.43
CA SER A 31 11.90 46.67 -4.38
C SER A 31 11.07 46.93 -5.66
N GLY A 32 9.82 46.45 -5.61
CA GLY A 32 8.66 47.32 -5.80
C GLY A 32 7.75 46.99 -6.98
N LYS A 33 6.54 46.52 -6.69
CA LYS A 33 5.30 47.35 -6.68
C LYS A 33 4.07 46.47 -6.47
N LYS A 34 3.20 46.94 -5.56
CA LYS A 34 1.79 46.58 -5.43
C LYS A 34 1.07 46.71 -6.79
N ALA A 35 0.10 45.83 -7.03
CA ALA A 35 -1.19 46.20 -7.60
C ALA A 35 -2.27 45.34 -6.95
N GLU A 36 -3.13 46.01 -6.18
CA GLU A 36 -4.39 45.53 -5.65
C GLU A 36 -5.49 45.57 -6.73
N ASN A 37 -6.43 44.63 -6.60
CA ASN A 37 -7.86 44.71 -6.90
C ASN A 37 -8.32 44.89 -8.36
N ASN A 38 -9.15 43.94 -8.82
CA ASN A 38 -10.54 44.32 -9.09
C ASN A 38 -11.50 43.15 -8.92
N ALA A 39 -12.57 43.44 -8.18
CA ALA A 39 -13.74 42.62 -7.97
C ALA A 39 -14.77 42.85 -9.09
N SER A 40 -15.58 41.83 -9.38
CA SER A 40 -16.96 41.89 -9.92
C SER A 40 -17.39 40.44 -10.20
N SER A 41 -18.59 39.95 -9.91
CA SER A 41 -19.79 40.49 -9.30
C SER A 41 -20.69 39.31 -8.90
N ALA A 42 -21.64 39.60 -8.02
CA ALA A 42 -22.58 38.68 -7.40
C ALA A 42 -23.78 38.27 -8.27
N ALA A 43 -24.35 37.11 -7.90
CA ALA A 43 -25.77 36.74 -7.78
C ALA A 43 -26.73 36.89 -8.98
N SER A 44 -27.54 35.84 -9.25
CA SER A 44 -28.93 35.76 -8.75
C SER A 44 -29.78 34.64 -9.39
N VAL A 45 -30.28 33.73 -8.54
CA VAL A 45 -31.62 33.10 -8.40
C VAL A 45 -32.50 32.59 -9.57
N SER A 46 -32.91 31.32 -9.39
CA SER A 46 -34.29 30.76 -9.32
C SER A 46 -35.24 30.74 -10.52
N GLY A 47 -35.87 29.57 -10.72
CA GLY A 47 -37.14 29.40 -11.44
C GLY A 47 -37.65 27.95 -11.42
N ALA A 48 -38.79 27.73 -10.78
CA ALA A 48 -39.47 26.45 -10.56
C ALA A 48 -40.60 26.17 -11.59
N ASN A 49 -40.96 24.89 -11.77
CA ASN A 49 -42.31 24.30 -12.02
C ASN A 49 -42.12 22.84 -12.48
N ALA A 50 -42.66 21.76 -11.88
CA ALA A 50 -43.99 21.38 -11.38
C ALA A 50 -44.91 20.70 -12.44
N ALA A 51 -45.44 19.52 -12.03
CA ALA A 51 -46.54 18.70 -12.56
C ALA A 51 -46.28 17.86 -13.84
N GLY A 52 -46.70 16.59 -13.98
CA GLY A 52 -47.55 15.69 -13.18
C GLY A 52 -47.89 14.39 -13.96
N ALA A 53 -48.75 13.55 -13.36
CA ALA A 53 -49.33 12.24 -13.81
C ALA A 53 -48.51 11.00 -13.36
N GLU A 54 -48.90 10.21 -12.35
CA GLU A 54 -50.13 9.44 -12.00
C GLU A 54 -50.12 7.98 -12.52
N SER A 55 -50.34 7.05 -11.56
CA SER A 55 -50.77 5.64 -11.64
C SER A 55 -49.90 4.66 -12.43
N THR A 56 -49.49 3.51 -11.87
CA THR A 56 -50.41 2.45 -11.43
C THR A 56 -49.63 1.46 -10.55
N GLU A 57 -50.10 1.15 -9.34
CA GLU A 57 -49.72 -0.09 -8.66
C GLU A 57 -50.58 -1.23 -9.21
N PRO A 58 -50.06 -2.46 -9.18
CA PRO A 58 -50.64 -3.35 -8.18
C PRO A 58 -49.59 -4.13 -7.39
N ASP A 59 -49.83 -4.15 -6.08
CA ASP A 59 -49.77 -5.32 -5.20
C ASP A 59 -49.20 -6.61 -5.81
N SER A 60 -48.05 -7.02 -5.31
CA SER A 60 -47.62 -8.42 -5.31
C SER A 60 -46.81 -8.67 -4.05
N LEU A 61 -47.55 -8.86 -2.95
CA LEU A 61 -47.07 -9.64 -1.81
C LEU A 61 -46.74 -11.07 -2.26
N MET A 62 -45.77 -11.65 -1.54
CA MET A 62 -45.23 -13.01 -1.65
C MET A 62 -44.27 -13.27 -2.81
N ASN A 63 -42.96 -13.18 -2.50
CA ASN A 63 -42.23 -14.40 -2.20
C ASN A 63 -40.97 -14.11 -1.38
N ALA A 64 -41.07 -14.21 -0.05
CA ALA A 64 -39.90 -14.44 0.78
C ALA A 64 -39.50 -15.91 0.62
N GLN A 65 -38.88 -16.23 -0.53
CA GLN A 65 -38.09 -17.45 -0.64
C GLN A 65 -36.79 -17.18 0.09
N ALA A 66 -36.65 -17.83 1.23
CA ALA A 66 -35.36 -18.10 1.83
C ALA A 66 -34.44 -18.67 0.74
N SER A 67 -33.47 -17.87 0.28
CA SER A 67 -32.39 -18.36 -0.58
C SER A 67 -31.44 -19.12 0.32
N THR A 68 -31.70 -20.42 0.43
CA THR A 68 -30.72 -21.41 0.82
C THR A 68 -29.58 -21.37 -0.18
N GLY A 69 -28.44 -20.78 0.21
CA GLY A 69 -27.14 -21.03 -0.38
C GLY A 69 -26.99 -20.75 -1.88
N GLU A 70 -27.43 -19.59 -2.37
CA GLU A 70 -26.97 -19.14 -3.70
C GLU A 70 -25.47 -18.86 -3.65
N GLN A 71 -24.72 -19.76 -4.27
CA GLN A 71 -23.31 -19.58 -4.56
C GLN A 71 -23.17 -18.41 -5.54
N ASP A 72 -22.81 -17.23 -5.02
CA ASP A 72 -22.56 -16.03 -5.82
C ASP A 72 -21.41 -16.29 -6.78
N THR A 73 -21.72 -16.58 -8.05
CA THR A 73 -20.74 -16.88 -9.11
C THR A 73 -20.07 -15.64 -9.69
N GLY A 74 -20.42 -14.44 -9.21
CA GLY A 74 -19.76 -13.21 -9.59
C GLY A 74 -18.28 -13.24 -9.22
N THR A 75 -17.42 -12.90 -10.18
CA THR A 75 -16.00 -12.68 -9.94
C THR A 75 -15.76 -11.23 -9.54
N THR A 76 -15.14 -11.03 -8.39
CA THR A 76 -14.66 -9.73 -7.93
C THR A 76 -13.16 -9.67 -8.08
N THR A 77 -12.64 -8.54 -8.55
CA THR A 77 -11.21 -8.30 -8.71
C THR A 77 -10.77 -7.11 -7.86
N ILE A 78 -9.69 -7.31 -7.12
CA ILE A 78 -9.05 -6.29 -6.29
C ILE A 78 -7.56 -6.25 -6.60
N ARG A 79 -6.91 -5.11 -6.34
CA ARG A 79 -5.45 -4.99 -6.43
C ARG A 79 -4.90 -4.60 -5.07
N GLY A 80 -3.69 -5.05 -4.81
CA GLY A 80 -3.04 -4.85 -3.52
C GLY A 80 -1.60 -5.30 -3.53
N VAL A 81 -0.96 -5.16 -2.36
CA VAL A 81 0.40 -5.63 -2.09
C VAL A 81 0.30 -6.83 -1.16
N ILE A 82 1.05 -7.89 -1.43
CA ILE A 82 1.18 -9.04 -0.51
C ILE A 82 2.00 -8.59 0.69
N ILE A 83 1.43 -8.69 1.89
CA ILE A 83 2.06 -8.23 3.14
C ILE A 83 2.28 -9.37 4.14
N ASP A 84 1.62 -10.50 3.96
CA ASP A 84 1.95 -11.78 4.60
C ASP A 84 1.56 -12.93 3.67
N ALA A 85 2.30 -14.04 3.73
CA ALA A 85 2.05 -15.21 2.92
C ALA A 85 2.60 -16.46 3.61
N SER A 86 1.79 -17.52 3.62
CA SER A 86 2.17 -18.86 4.05
C SER A 86 1.78 -19.88 2.97
N MET A 87 1.93 -21.17 3.27
CA MET A 87 1.62 -22.24 2.32
C MET A 87 0.16 -22.20 1.83
N ASN A 88 -0.78 -21.86 2.72
CA ASN A 88 -2.23 -21.95 2.46
C ASN A 88 -2.95 -20.62 2.68
N THR A 89 -2.23 -19.51 2.83
CA THR A 89 -2.82 -18.20 3.18
C THR A 89 -2.03 -17.09 2.53
N VAL A 90 -2.75 -16.09 2.01
CA VAL A 90 -2.17 -14.87 1.49
C VAL A 90 -2.91 -13.68 2.08
N THR A 91 -2.16 -12.75 2.66
CA THR A 91 -2.70 -11.51 3.20
C THR A 91 -2.25 -10.36 2.32
N ILE A 92 -3.21 -9.60 1.80
CA ILE A 92 -2.94 -8.44 0.96
C ILE A 92 -3.45 -7.17 1.62
N GLN A 93 -2.70 -6.09 1.46
CA GLN A 93 -3.23 -4.76 1.65
C GLN A 93 -3.79 -4.24 0.34
N THR A 94 -5.10 -4.01 0.29
CA THR A 94 -5.82 -3.60 -0.92
C THR A 94 -5.67 -2.11 -1.21
N GLN A 95 -5.97 -1.71 -2.46
CA GLN A 95 -6.00 -0.29 -2.85
C GLN A 95 -6.97 0.58 -2.02
N ASP A 96 -8.02 0.00 -1.43
CA ASP A 96 -8.93 0.71 -0.51
C ASP A 96 -8.45 0.73 0.95
N GLY A 97 -7.23 0.25 1.22
CA GLY A 97 -6.60 0.31 2.53
C GLY A 97 -7.15 -0.72 3.53
N LYS A 98 -7.63 -1.86 3.04
CA LYS A 98 -8.03 -2.98 3.91
C LYS A 98 -6.96 -4.06 3.87
N THR A 99 -6.77 -4.70 5.02
CA THR A 99 -6.02 -5.94 5.13
C THR A 99 -6.98 -7.11 4.95
N LEU A 100 -6.82 -7.87 3.87
CA LEU A 100 -7.64 -9.06 3.58
C LEU A 100 -6.76 -10.29 3.55
N SER A 101 -7.09 -11.29 4.36
CA SER A 101 -6.41 -12.58 4.38
C SER A 101 -7.28 -13.63 3.70
N PHE A 102 -6.81 -14.21 2.60
CA PHE A 102 -7.49 -15.30 1.90
C PHE A 102 -6.86 -16.62 2.32
N HIS A 103 -7.69 -17.64 2.50
CA HIS A 103 -7.25 -18.99 2.84
C HIS A 103 -7.58 -19.96 1.71
N GLN A 104 -6.64 -20.84 1.41
CA GLN A 104 -6.88 -21.99 0.55
C GLN A 104 -7.92 -22.89 1.23
N SER A 105 -8.91 -23.36 0.47
CA SER A 105 -9.89 -24.30 0.98
C SER A 105 -9.22 -25.65 1.28
N GLU A 106 -9.68 -26.34 2.32
CA GLU A 106 -9.30 -27.73 2.60
C GLU A 106 -9.96 -28.72 1.62
N ASP A 107 -10.92 -28.26 0.81
CA ASP A 107 -11.50 -29.02 -0.29
C ASP A 107 -10.48 -29.14 -1.43
N GLU A 108 -9.98 -30.35 -1.68
CA GLU A 108 -9.00 -30.68 -2.75
C GLU A 108 -9.55 -30.50 -4.18
N SER A 109 -10.73 -29.91 -4.33
CA SER A 109 -11.24 -29.44 -5.62
C SER A 109 -10.35 -28.31 -6.18
N ALA A 110 -10.22 -28.24 -7.51
CA ALA A 110 -9.47 -27.17 -8.20
C ALA A 110 -9.99 -25.74 -7.90
N GLU A 111 -11.16 -25.63 -7.28
CA GLU A 111 -11.80 -24.37 -6.86
C GLU A 111 -11.33 -23.90 -5.47
N GLY A 112 -10.66 -24.79 -4.73
CA GLY A 112 -10.17 -24.58 -3.39
C GLY A 112 -8.73 -24.06 -3.33
N GLU A 113 -7.89 -24.46 -4.28
CA GLU A 113 -6.49 -24.04 -4.37
C GLU A 113 -6.34 -22.61 -4.91
N PHE A 114 -5.25 -21.95 -4.52
CA PHE A 114 -4.86 -20.69 -5.14
C PHE A 114 -4.28 -20.94 -6.52
N ASP A 115 -4.83 -20.29 -7.53
CA ASP A 115 -4.21 -20.23 -8.85
C ASP A 115 -3.18 -19.10 -8.87
N THR A 116 -1.92 -19.47 -8.68
CA THR A 116 -0.75 -18.57 -8.74
C THR A 116 0.03 -18.74 -10.05
N THR A 117 -0.51 -19.44 -11.05
CA THR A 117 0.23 -19.78 -12.28
C THR A 117 0.64 -18.57 -13.10
N ALA A 118 -0.06 -17.44 -12.93
CA ALA A 118 0.23 -16.16 -13.57
C ALA A 118 1.17 -15.25 -12.75
N LEU A 119 1.65 -15.69 -11.58
CA LEU A 119 2.68 -14.99 -10.80
C LEU A 119 4.07 -15.41 -11.29
N LYS A 120 4.95 -14.44 -11.55
CA LYS A 120 6.33 -14.76 -12.01
C LYS A 120 7.23 -15.25 -10.88
N SER A 121 7.04 -14.72 -9.69
CA SER A 121 7.86 -15.02 -8.51
C SER A 121 7.09 -15.72 -7.39
N GLY A 122 5.85 -16.17 -7.65
CA GLY A 122 4.95 -16.68 -6.61
C GLY A 122 4.48 -15.58 -5.64
N MET A 123 4.04 -15.98 -4.44
CA MET A 123 3.48 -15.11 -3.41
C MET A 123 4.56 -14.49 -2.52
N GLU A 124 5.47 -13.70 -3.09
CA GLU A 124 6.49 -12.99 -2.32
C GLU A 124 5.96 -11.69 -1.71
N LEU A 125 6.43 -11.35 -0.51
CA LEU A 125 6.07 -10.13 0.18
C LEU A 125 6.53 -8.88 -0.59
N GLY A 126 5.75 -7.80 -0.47
CA GLY A 126 6.02 -6.55 -1.17
C GLY A 126 5.69 -6.56 -2.67
N ASN A 127 5.38 -7.73 -3.25
CA ASN A 127 4.91 -7.79 -4.64
C ASN A 127 3.45 -7.32 -4.75
N GLY A 128 3.17 -6.58 -5.82
CA GLY A 128 1.81 -6.20 -6.17
C GLY A 128 1.08 -7.31 -6.92
N VAL A 129 -0.20 -7.47 -6.63
CA VAL A 129 -1.06 -8.46 -7.28
C VAL A 129 -2.40 -7.87 -7.68
N GLU A 130 -2.95 -8.40 -8.76
CA GLU A 130 -4.38 -8.36 -9.03
C GLU A 130 -4.96 -9.71 -8.61
N LEU A 131 -5.80 -9.72 -7.59
CA LEU A 131 -6.43 -10.89 -7.00
C LEU A 131 -7.90 -10.92 -7.43
N SER A 132 -8.30 -11.98 -8.12
CA SER A 132 -9.69 -12.25 -8.47
C SER A 132 -10.22 -13.39 -7.61
N TYR A 133 -11.44 -13.27 -7.13
CA TYR A 133 -12.10 -14.31 -6.34
C TYR A 133 -13.59 -14.34 -6.68
N GLN A 134 -14.24 -15.44 -6.39
CA GLN A 134 -15.70 -15.50 -6.40
C GLN A 134 -16.24 -15.42 -4.99
N GLY A 135 -17.43 -14.81 -4.84
CA GLY A 135 -18.15 -14.78 -3.57
C GLY A 135 -18.08 -13.45 -2.89
N LYS A 136 -18.56 -13.41 -1.66
CA LYS A 136 -18.73 -12.17 -0.93
C LYS A 136 -17.63 -11.99 0.10
N VAL A 137 -17.00 -10.82 0.08
CA VAL A 137 -16.18 -10.31 1.19
C VAL A 137 -16.99 -9.24 1.91
N GLU A 138 -17.18 -9.39 3.22
CA GLU A 138 -17.93 -8.44 4.06
C GLU A 138 -16.99 -7.79 5.08
N GLY A 139 -16.65 -6.51 4.87
CA GLY A 139 -15.62 -5.86 5.66
C GLY A 139 -14.25 -6.48 5.37
N THR A 140 -13.68 -7.20 6.34
CA THR A 140 -12.44 -7.98 6.21
C THR A 140 -12.67 -9.50 6.23
N ASP A 141 -13.93 -9.95 6.37
CA ASP A 141 -14.27 -11.38 6.35
C ASP A 141 -14.21 -11.93 4.92
N THR A 142 -13.26 -12.82 4.67
CA THR A 142 -13.00 -13.49 3.40
C THR A 142 -13.47 -14.95 3.38
N SER A 143 -14.15 -15.43 4.43
CA SER A 143 -14.51 -16.84 4.60
C SER A 143 -15.39 -17.43 3.49
N LYS A 144 -16.08 -16.58 2.72
CA LYS A 144 -16.92 -16.96 1.58
C LYS A 144 -16.24 -16.74 0.22
N ALA A 145 -15.01 -16.23 0.21
CA ALA A 145 -14.21 -16.08 -1.00
C ALA A 145 -13.64 -17.45 -1.42
N ARG A 146 -13.70 -17.76 -2.72
CA ARG A 146 -13.11 -18.98 -3.29
C ARG A 146 -12.67 -18.75 -4.74
N LYS A 147 -12.05 -19.74 -5.37
CA LYS A 147 -11.41 -19.60 -6.70
C LYS A 147 -10.48 -18.39 -6.76
N VAL A 148 -9.58 -18.29 -5.78
CA VAL A 148 -8.66 -17.16 -5.69
C VAL A 148 -7.59 -17.33 -6.77
N VAL A 149 -7.55 -16.38 -7.71
CA VAL A 149 -6.58 -16.31 -8.80
C VAL A 149 -5.75 -15.05 -8.64
N MET A 150 -4.44 -15.19 -8.72
CA MET A 150 -3.50 -14.08 -8.59
C MET A 150 -2.63 -13.94 -9.84
N LYS A 151 -2.42 -12.70 -10.25
CA LYS A 151 -1.45 -12.34 -11.29
C LYS A 151 -0.67 -11.10 -10.87
N ASP A 152 0.51 -10.95 -11.44
CA ASP A 152 1.36 -9.80 -11.16
C ASP A 152 0.63 -8.47 -11.47
N ALA A 153 0.75 -7.53 -10.55
CA ALA A 153 0.38 -6.14 -10.77
C ALA A 153 1.51 -5.24 -10.29
N THR A 154 1.78 -4.14 -10.99
CA THR A 154 2.89 -3.24 -10.63
C THR A 154 2.42 -2.14 -9.69
N PRO A 155 2.89 -2.10 -8.43
CA PRO A 155 2.64 -0.99 -7.54
C PRO A 155 3.47 0.24 -7.95
N ALA A 156 3.08 1.42 -7.47
CA ALA A 156 3.79 2.68 -7.74
C ALA A 156 5.21 2.66 -7.16
N CYS A 157 5.39 2.13 -5.95
CA CYS A 157 6.68 1.83 -5.37
C CYS A 157 7.25 0.56 -5.99
N LYS A 158 8.41 0.66 -6.65
CA LYS A 158 9.08 -0.50 -7.28
C LYS A 158 10.08 -1.21 -6.35
N ASN A 159 10.17 -0.78 -5.09
CA ASN A 159 11.04 -1.39 -4.10
C ASN A 159 10.21 -2.36 -3.25
N ALA A 160 10.28 -3.66 -3.57
CA ALA A 160 9.52 -4.69 -2.86
C ALA A 160 9.87 -4.74 -1.37
N GLN A 161 11.14 -4.55 -0.99
CA GLN A 161 11.56 -4.55 0.42
C GLN A 161 10.96 -3.39 1.22
N ALA A 162 10.77 -2.22 0.59
CA ALA A 162 10.08 -1.10 1.22
C ALA A 162 8.60 -1.42 1.48
N LEU A 163 7.94 -2.05 0.50
CA LEU A 163 6.55 -2.46 0.59
C LEU A 163 6.34 -3.62 1.58
N GLU A 164 7.25 -4.58 1.61
CA GLU A 164 7.30 -5.65 2.60
C GLU A 164 7.42 -5.07 4.02
N LYS A 165 8.39 -4.18 4.25
CA LYS A 165 8.55 -3.53 5.56
C LYS A 165 7.32 -2.73 5.96
N ALA A 166 6.70 -2.03 5.01
CA ALA A 166 5.47 -1.30 5.28
C ALA A 166 4.30 -2.24 5.63
N GLY A 167 4.19 -3.39 4.94
CA GLY A 167 3.24 -4.44 5.26
C GLY A 167 3.40 -4.99 6.67
N GLU A 168 4.63 -5.33 7.05
CA GLU A 168 4.96 -5.80 8.40
C GLU A 168 4.57 -4.78 9.48
N ILE A 169 4.79 -3.49 9.23
CA ILE A 169 4.41 -2.40 10.14
C ILE A 169 2.89 -2.29 10.24
N ILE A 170 2.16 -2.41 9.13
CA ILE A 170 0.69 -2.37 9.13
C ILE A 170 0.13 -3.50 9.97
N LEU A 171 0.60 -4.73 9.77
CA LEU A 171 0.19 -5.89 10.57
C LEU A 171 0.48 -5.68 12.05
N ALA A 172 1.70 -5.23 12.39
CA ALA A 172 2.05 -4.97 13.78
C ALA A 172 1.22 -3.82 14.42
N LEU A 173 0.78 -2.83 13.64
CA LEU A 173 -0.12 -1.78 14.11
C LEU A 173 -1.54 -2.29 14.34
N GLU A 174 -2.07 -3.11 13.42
CA GLU A 174 -3.38 -3.75 13.55
C GLU A 174 -3.44 -4.68 14.78
N ASP A 175 -2.37 -5.44 15.01
CA ASP A 175 -2.23 -6.36 16.14
C ASP A 175 -1.85 -5.67 17.46
N GLN A 176 -1.57 -4.37 17.43
CA GLN A 176 -1.04 -3.59 18.56
C GLN A 176 0.28 -4.18 19.12
N ASP A 177 1.09 -4.80 18.28
CA ASP A 177 2.38 -5.36 18.64
C ASP A 177 3.50 -4.30 18.62
N TYR A 178 3.55 -3.54 19.72
CA TYR A 178 4.56 -2.50 19.90
C TYR A 178 5.99 -3.05 20.08
N ASN A 179 6.17 -4.33 20.39
CA ASN A 179 7.50 -4.91 20.49
C ASN A 179 8.10 -5.10 19.09
N THR A 180 7.31 -5.66 18.17
CA THR A 180 7.67 -5.76 16.76
C THR A 180 7.94 -4.36 16.18
N LEU A 181 7.03 -3.39 16.38
CA LEU A 181 7.25 -2.01 15.92
C LEU A 181 8.54 -1.39 16.46
N SER A 182 8.89 -1.66 17.72
CA SER A 182 10.14 -1.17 18.32
C SER A 182 11.36 -1.85 17.69
N SER A 183 11.27 -3.13 17.33
CA SER A 183 12.35 -3.87 16.66
C SER A 183 12.57 -3.42 15.20
N LEU A 184 11.52 -2.89 14.57
CA LEU A 184 11.53 -2.39 13.20
C LEU A 184 11.97 -0.92 13.08
N SER A 185 12.38 -0.29 14.18
CA SER A 185 12.62 1.16 14.23
C SER A 185 14.05 1.53 14.62
N ALA A 186 14.59 2.52 13.92
CA ALA A 186 15.82 3.22 14.29
C ALA A 186 15.60 4.29 15.37
N ILE A 187 14.35 4.65 15.66
CA ILE A 187 13.98 5.61 16.68
C ILE A 187 13.33 4.92 17.88
N LYS A 188 13.40 5.55 19.05
CA LYS A 188 12.75 5.02 20.24
C LYS A 188 11.24 5.22 20.15
N LEU A 189 10.49 4.12 20.03
CA LEU A 189 9.03 4.11 20.01
C LEU A 189 8.45 3.72 21.37
N SER A 190 7.21 4.13 21.62
CA SER A 190 6.44 3.81 22.82
C SER A 190 4.94 3.84 22.52
N LYS A 191 4.11 3.17 23.32
CA LYS A 191 2.66 3.08 23.07
C LYS A 191 1.97 4.45 22.87
N LYS A 192 2.40 5.48 23.58
CA LYS A 192 1.88 6.87 23.45
C LYS A 192 2.12 7.49 22.06
N ASP A 193 2.96 6.87 21.25
CA ASP A 193 3.31 7.32 19.91
C ASP A 193 2.27 6.87 18.86
N PHE A 194 1.43 5.90 19.22
CA PHE A 194 0.44 5.27 18.35
C PHE A 194 -0.98 5.58 18.83
N THR A 195 -1.39 6.85 18.71
CA THR A 195 -2.79 7.25 18.94
C THR A 195 -3.72 6.56 17.95
N GLU A 196 -5.00 6.38 18.27
CA GLU A 196 -5.98 5.75 17.36
C GLU A 196 -6.01 6.40 15.98
N ASP A 197 -6.04 7.73 15.91
CA ASP A 197 -6.00 8.47 14.64
C ASP A 197 -4.72 8.21 13.83
N PHE A 198 -3.58 8.06 14.53
CA PHE A 198 -2.31 7.74 13.90
C PHE A 198 -2.35 6.33 13.32
N VAL A 199 -2.74 5.35 14.14
CA VAL A 199 -2.82 3.95 13.72
C VAL A 199 -3.75 3.84 12.52
N GLN A 200 -4.97 4.37 12.64
CA GLN A 200 -5.98 4.32 11.58
C GLN A 200 -5.45 4.92 10.28
N SER A 201 -4.74 6.05 10.37
CA SER A 201 -4.20 6.71 9.18
C SER A 201 -3.15 5.89 8.43
N VAL A 202 -2.34 5.09 9.15
CA VAL A 202 -1.28 4.27 8.57
C VAL A 202 -1.85 2.97 8.03
N VAL A 203 -2.71 2.28 8.80
CA VAL A 203 -3.24 0.96 8.40
C VAL A 203 -4.20 1.06 7.21
N THR A 204 -4.92 2.18 7.05
CA THR A 204 -5.79 2.41 5.87
C THR A 204 -5.10 3.00 4.65
N MET A 205 -3.78 3.03 4.63
CA MET A 205 -3.06 3.53 3.49
C MET A 205 -3.28 2.63 2.26
N ASN A 206 -3.15 3.18 1.06
CA ASN A 206 -3.02 2.40 -0.16
C ASN A 206 -1.54 2.22 -0.51
N LEU A 207 -0.94 1.09 -0.13
CA LEU A 207 0.45 0.72 -0.46
C LEU A 207 0.65 0.52 -1.97
N PHE A 208 -0.39 0.10 -2.68
CA PHE A 208 -0.30 -0.17 -4.11
C PHE A 208 0.02 1.11 -4.91
N ASP A 209 -0.57 2.24 -4.53
CA ASP A 209 -0.35 3.54 -5.18
C ASP A 209 0.63 4.44 -4.43
N ALA A 210 1.24 3.94 -3.36
CA ALA A 210 2.21 4.67 -2.56
C ALA A 210 3.51 4.92 -3.33
N PRO A 211 3.93 6.19 -3.50
CA PRO A 211 5.17 6.50 -4.20
C PRO A 211 6.39 6.31 -3.28
N LEU A 212 7.48 5.79 -3.85
CA LEU A 212 8.81 5.95 -3.27
C LEU A 212 9.37 7.31 -3.67
N THR A 213 9.81 8.10 -2.70
CA THR A 213 10.41 9.41 -2.95
C THR A 213 11.93 9.37 -2.75
N LYS A 214 12.62 10.44 -3.15
CA LYS A 214 14.07 10.59 -2.88
C LYS A 214 14.41 10.65 -1.38
N ASP A 215 13.44 11.03 -0.55
CA ASP A 215 13.62 11.28 0.88
C ASP A 215 13.15 10.08 1.73
N GLY A 216 12.60 9.04 1.11
CA GLY A 216 12.11 7.83 1.78
C GLY A 216 10.79 7.32 1.23
N PHE A 217 10.31 6.24 1.85
CA PHE A 217 8.97 5.71 1.63
C PHE A 217 8.08 6.16 2.77
N PHE A 218 7.01 6.85 2.42
CA PHE A 218 6.19 7.58 3.37
C PHE A 218 4.82 6.98 3.45
N LEU A 219 4.31 6.79 4.66
CA LEU A 219 2.94 6.36 4.89
C LEU A 219 2.07 7.57 5.24
N PRO A 220 1.42 8.24 4.28
CA PRO A 220 0.65 9.46 4.50
C PRO A 220 -0.62 9.20 5.30
N GLY A 221 -0.92 10.11 6.21
CA GLY A 221 -2.22 10.18 6.86
C GLY A 221 -3.27 10.97 6.07
N LYS A 222 -4.49 10.99 6.61
CA LYS A 222 -5.69 11.66 6.05
C LYS A 222 -5.49 13.16 5.76
N GLU A 223 -4.49 13.81 6.37
CA GLU A 223 -4.18 15.24 6.22
C GLU A 223 -2.95 15.55 5.34
N ALA A 224 -2.54 14.62 4.47
CA ALA A 224 -1.47 14.83 3.47
C ALA A 224 -0.07 15.14 4.04
N LYS A 225 0.19 14.81 5.31
CA LYS A 225 1.54 14.66 5.86
C LYS A 225 1.89 13.17 5.96
N PRO A 226 3.15 12.76 5.73
CA PRO A 226 3.57 11.42 6.11
C PRO A 226 3.36 11.26 7.62
N ASN A 227 2.64 10.25 8.07
CA ASN A 227 2.54 9.98 9.51
C ASN A 227 3.69 9.08 9.96
N LEU A 228 4.08 8.14 9.10
CA LEU A 228 5.23 7.27 9.33
C LEU A 228 6.23 7.39 8.18
N GLU A 229 7.51 7.49 8.52
CA GLU A 229 8.62 7.60 7.58
C GLU A 229 9.44 6.31 7.61
N LEU A 230 9.63 5.69 6.44
CA LEU A 230 10.57 4.59 6.25
C LEU A 230 11.78 5.09 5.48
N GLY A 231 12.96 4.74 6.00
CA GLY A 231 14.24 4.96 5.35
C GLY A 231 15.04 3.66 5.29
N GLU A 232 16.01 3.62 4.39
CA GLU A 232 16.97 2.53 4.29
C GLU A 232 18.20 2.85 5.14
N ILE A 233 18.52 1.98 6.10
CA ILE A 233 19.73 2.04 6.93
C ILE A 233 20.46 0.72 6.77
N ASP A 234 21.74 0.78 6.37
CA ASP A 234 22.59 -0.40 6.17
C ASP A 234 21.99 -1.50 5.26
N GLY A 235 21.15 -1.10 4.28
CA GLY A 235 20.50 -2.01 3.35
C GLY A 235 19.15 -2.56 3.80
N GLU A 236 18.67 -2.13 4.97
CA GLU A 236 17.39 -2.55 5.55
C GLU A 236 16.41 -1.38 5.66
N TRP A 237 15.16 -1.60 5.28
CA TRP A 237 14.10 -0.62 5.49
C TRP A 237 13.68 -0.60 6.97
N THR A 238 13.59 0.58 7.56
CA THR A 238 13.27 0.77 8.98
C THR A 238 12.43 2.03 9.21
N ILE A 239 11.70 2.06 10.32
CA ILE A 239 11.01 3.28 10.78
C ILE A 239 12.06 4.30 11.23
N THR A 240 12.18 5.40 10.49
CA THR A 240 13.13 6.48 10.74
C THR A 240 12.48 7.73 11.32
N GLY A 241 11.16 7.87 11.20
CA GLY A 241 10.44 9.06 11.64
C GLY A 241 8.96 8.81 11.90
N LEU A 242 8.42 9.63 12.80
CA LEU A 242 6.98 9.80 13.02
C LEU A 242 6.68 11.29 12.89
N ASN A 243 5.82 11.66 11.94
CA ASN A 243 5.33 13.03 11.80
C ASN A 243 3.93 13.13 12.40
N ARG A 244 3.71 14.15 13.22
CA ARG A 244 2.46 14.37 13.98
C ARG A 244 2.01 15.81 13.84
#